data_AF-A0A6V7MAP2-F1
#
_entry.id   AF-A0A6V7MAP2-F1
#
_cell.length_a   1.000
_cell.length_b   1.000
_cell.length_c   1.000
_cell.angle_alpha   90.00
_cell.angle_beta   90.00
_cell.angle_gamma   90.00
#
_symmetry.space_group_name_H-M   'P 1'
#
loop_
_entity.id
_entity.type
_entity.pdbx_description
1 polymer ?
#
loop_
_entity_poly.entity_id
_entity_poly.type
_entity_poly.pdbx_seq_one_letter_code
_entity_poly.pdbx_strand_id
1 'polypeptide(L)'
;DIVKLTAQFVARNGRQFLTNLMNREQRNFQFDFLRPQHSLFQYFTKLLEQYTKVLIPPKDLLPKLRDESYTMDKILEQVKYRSEWLKYQEAQRRKEEEELERERVAYAQIDWHDFVVVETVDYQQFEVGNFPAPTTPDEVGARVLMQERIEEGETVEMQIESDGDDDMPQRQDNDKDRSAKDNNQ
;
A
#
# COMPACT_ATOMS: atom_id res chain seq x y z
N ASP A 1 -4.17 -30.93 8.37
CA ASP A 1 -3.30 -31.00 9.56
C ASP A 1 -1.87 -30.53 9.36
N ILE A 2 -1.22 -30.88 8.24
CA ILE A 2 0.17 -30.45 7.94
C ILE A 2 0.37 -28.94 8.09
N VAL A 3 -0.52 -28.12 7.52
CA VAL A 3 -0.43 -26.64 7.62
C VAL A 3 -0.44 -26.13 9.06
N LYS A 4 -1.35 -26.65 9.90
CA LYS A 4 -1.47 -26.25 11.32
C LYS A 4 -0.23 -26.66 12.11
N LEU A 5 0.23 -27.89 11.92
CA LEU A 5 1.40 -28.42 12.59
C LEU A 5 2.65 -27.61 12.21
N THR A 6 2.87 -27.39 10.92
CA THR A 6 3.98 -26.57 10.41
C THR A 6 3.91 -25.15 10.96
N ALA A 7 2.73 -24.52 10.98
CA ALA A 7 2.56 -23.18 11.56
C ALA A 7 2.92 -23.14 13.05
N GLN A 8 2.52 -24.16 13.83
CA GLN A 8 2.88 -24.25 15.25
C GLN A 8 4.39 -24.40 15.47
N PHE A 9 5.06 -25.24 14.68
CA PHE A 9 6.52 -25.39 14.76
C PHE A 9 7.25 -24.13 14.32
N VAL A 10 6.78 -23.44 13.28
CA VAL A 10 7.35 -22.17 12.83
C VAL A 10 7.13 -21.08 13.87
N ALA A 11 5.96 -21.02 14.53
CA ALA A 11 5.68 -20.06 15.60
C ALA A 11 6.66 -20.19 16.77
N ARG A 12 7.08 -21.43 17.09
CA ARG A 12 8.02 -21.71 18.18
C ARG A 12 9.48 -21.50 17.80
N ASN A 13 9.90 -21.95 16.61
CA ASN A 13 11.31 -21.94 16.19
C ASN A 13 11.70 -20.70 15.37
N GLY A 14 10.72 -19.88 14.98
CA GLY A 14 10.93 -18.63 14.27
C GLY A 14 11.20 -18.78 12.77
N ARG A 15 11.56 -17.65 12.14
CA ARG A 15 11.69 -17.51 10.69
C ARG A 15 12.81 -18.38 10.10
N GLN A 16 13.89 -18.62 10.84
CA GLN A 16 15.00 -19.46 10.35
C GLN A 16 14.54 -20.90 10.04
N PHE A 17 13.67 -21.46 10.88
CA PHE A 17 13.09 -22.78 10.65
C PHE A 17 12.24 -22.83 9.38
N LEU A 18 11.44 -21.77 9.14
CA LEU A 18 10.63 -21.64 7.93
C LEU A 18 11.50 -21.63 6.66
N THR A 19 12.57 -20.84 6.64
CA THR A 19 13.50 -20.78 5.50
C THR A 19 14.14 -22.14 5.22
N ASN A 20 14.60 -22.83 6.27
CA ASN A 20 15.19 -24.15 6.14
C ASN A 20 14.20 -25.19 5.62
N LEU A 21 12.96 -25.17 6.13
CA LEU A 21 11.89 -26.07 5.68
C LEU A 21 11.54 -25.81 4.20
N MET A 22 11.44 -24.55 3.80
CA MET A 22 11.13 -24.16 2.42
C MET A 22 12.21 -24.64 1.44
N ASN A 23 13.49 -24.52 1.80
CA ASN A 23 14.60 -25.00 0.97
C ASN A 23 14.64 -26.53 0.88
N ARG A 24 14.40 -27.23 2.00
CA ARG A 24 14.47 -28.69 2.06
C ARG A 24 13.31 -29.36 1.32
N GLU A 25 12.11 -28.80 1.44
CA GLU A 25 10.87 -29.35 0.86
C GLU A 25 10.45 -28.62 -0.44
N GLN A 26 11.36 -27.90 -1.10
CA GLN A 26 11.04 -27.11 -2.30
C GLN A 26 10.41 -27.93 -3.45
N ARG A 27 10.74 -29.22 -3.53
CA ARG A 27 10.22 -30.15 -4.55
C ARG A 27 8.96 -30.90 -4.12
N ASN A 28 8.50 -30.69 -2.89
CA ASN A 28 7.36 -31.40 -2.33
C ASN A 28 6.11 -30.53 -2.37
N PHE A 29 5.15 -30.90 -3.21
CA PHE A 29 3.90 -30.17 -3.40
C PHE A 29 3.07 -30.04 -2.11
N GLN A 30 3.25 -30.93 -1.12
CA GLN A 30 2.55 -30.81 0.16
C GLN A 30 2.97 -29.57 0.96
N PHE A 31 4.17 -29.03 0.72
CA PHE A 31 4.69 -27.82 1.38
C PHE A 31 4.60 -26.56 0.49
N ASP A 32 3.96 -26.65 -0.67
CA ASP A 32 3.79 -25.52 -1.59
C ASP A 32 3.00 -24.36 -0.97
N PHE A 33 2.20 -24.62 0.06
CA PHE A 33 1.48 -23.61 0.82
C PHE A 33 2.40 -22.62 1.56
N LEU A 34 3.71 -22.89 1.66
CA LEU A 34 4.70 -21.95 2.19
C LEU A 34 5.04 -20.82 1.21
N ARG A 35 4.65 -20.94 -0.06
CA ARG A 35 4.90 -19.93 -1.09
C ARG A 35 3.76 -18.90 -1.13
N PRO A 36 4.05 -17.59 -1.24
CA PRO A 36 3.02 -16.54 -1.28
C PRO A 36 1.96 -16.71 -2.36
N GLN A 37 2.34 -17.31 -3.50
CA GLN A 37 1.44 -17.53 -4.64
C GLN A 37 0.38 -18.61 -4.38
N HIS A 38 0.55 -19.45 -3.35
CA HIS A 38 -0.35 -20.55 -3.07
C HIS A 38 -1.58 -20.06 -2.27
N SER A 39 -2.77 -20.52 -2.63
CA SER A 39 -4.03 -20.10 -1.98
C SER A 39 -4.05 -20.31 -0.45
N LEU A 40 -3.47 -21.42 0.02
CA LEU A 40 -3.34 -21.74 1.45
C LEU A 40 -2.31 -20.90 2.22
N PHE A 41 -1.47 -20.09 1.55
CA PHE A 41 -0.46 -19.28 2.23
C PHE A 41 -1.09 -18.28 3.19
N GLN A 42 -2.18 -17.62 2.77
CA GLN A 42 -2.92 -16.69 3.64
C GLN A 42 -3.49 -17.38 4.88
N TYR A 43 -3.96 -18.62 4.73
CA TYR A 43 -4.42 -19.41 5.87
C TYR A 43 -3.26 -19.79 6.81
N PHE A 44 -2.12 -20.20 6.25
CA PHE A 44 -0.90 -20.51 7.00
C PHE A 44 -0.37 -19.30 7.79
N THR A 45 -0.29 -18.12 7.17
CA THR A 45 0.20 -16.90 7.84
C THR A 45 -0.72 -16.49 8.98
N LYS A 46 -2.04 -16.56 8.80
CA LYS A 46 -3.01 -16.30 9.88
C LYS A 46 -2.89 -17.28 11.03
N LEU A 47 -2.69 -18.58 10.75
CA LEU A 47 -2.42 -19.57 11.79
C LEU A 47 -1.11 -19.30 12.53
N LEU A 48 -0.03 -18.96 11.80
CA LEU A 48 1.27 -18.62 12.38
C LEU A 48 1.16 -17.41 13.31
N GLU A 49 0.47 -16.35 12.90
CA GLU A 49 0.18 -15.17 13.73
C GLU A 49 -0.58 -15.57 15.01
N GLN A 50 -1.64 -16.38 14.88
CA GLN A 50 -2.43 -16.84 16.03
C GLN A 50 -1.60 -17.68 17.00
N TYR A 51 -0.85 -18.67 16.52
CA TYR A 51 0.00 -19.50 17.37
C TYR A 51 1.10 -18.69 18.05
N THR A 52 1.67 -17.70 17.36
CA THR A 52 2.67 -16.80 17.95
C THR A 52 2.07 -16.00 19.11
N LYS A 53 0.85 -15.45 18.95
CA LYS A 53 0.16 -14.71 20.03
C LYS A 53 -0.12 -15.57 21.27
N VAL A 54 -0.37 -16.86 21.09
CA VAL A 54 -0.66 -17.79 22.20
C VAL A 54 0.62 -18.33 22.84
N LEU A 55 1.62 -18.71 22.04
CA LEU A 55 2.87 -19.30 22.52
C LEU A 55 3.84 -18.24 23.08
N ILE A 56 3.79 -17.02 22.55
CA ILE A 56 4.65 -15.89 22.92
C ILE A 56 3.74 -14.67 23.15
N PRO A 57 2.94 -14.66 24.24
CA PRO A 57 2.08 -13.52 24.54
C PRO A 57 2.92 -12.30 24.91
N PRO A 58 2.51 -11.08 24.54
CA PRO A 58 3.17 -9.87 25.00
C PRO A 58 3.00 -9.73 26.52
N LYS A 59 4.01 -9.18 27.21
CA LYS A 59 4.12 -9.18 28.68
C LYS A 59 2.93 -8.50 29.37
N ASP A 60 2.30 -7.56 28.68
CA ASP A 60 1.16 -6.77 29.06
C ASP A 60 -0.20 -7.43 28.78
N LEU A 61 -0.24 -8.56 28.07
CA LEU A 61 -1.51 -9.26 27.79
C LEU A 61 -2.14 -9.85 29.05
N LEU A 62 -1.36 -10.58 29.85
CA LEU A 62 -1.85 -11.20 31.09
C LEU A 62 -2.41 -10.20 32.11
N PRO A 63 -1.74 -9.06 32.41
CA PRO A 63 -2.33 -8.06 33.31
C PRO A 63 -3.58 -7.41 32.70
N LYS A 64 -3.63 -7.16 31.39
CA LYS A 64 -4.84 -6.64 30.72
C LYS A 64 -6.03 -7.61 30.86
N LEU A 65 -5.82 -8.90 30.59
CA LEU A 65 -6.85 -9.93 30.74
C LEU A 65 -7.33 -10.05 32.18
N ARG A 66 -6.41 -9.93 33.15
CA ARG A 66 -6.75 -9.92 34.57
C ARG A 66 -7.67 -8.74 34.90
N ASP A 67 -7.31 -7.54 34.47
CA ASP A 67 -8.10 -6.33 34.68
C ASP A 67 -9.49 -6.39 34.03
N GLU A 68 -9.57 -6.94 32.81
CA GLU A 68 -10.81 -7.19 32.08
C GLU A 68 -11.70 -8.20 32.82
N SER A 69 -11.12 -9.22 33.46
CA SER A 69 -11.91 -10.22 34.21
C SER A 69 -12.65 -9.64 35.43
N TYR A 70 -12.12 -8.58 36.03
CA TYR A 70 -12.70 -7.97 37.22
C TYR A 70 -13.64 -6.80 36.91
N THR A 71 -13.57 -6.21 35.70
CA THR A 71 -14.26 -4.96 35.38
C THR A 71 -15.04 -5.09 34.07
N MET A 72 -16.36 -5.28 34.17
CA MET A 72 -17.25 -5.37 33.01
C MET A 72 -17.26 -4.08 32.18
N ASP A 73 -17.08 -2.92 32.80
CA ASP A 73 -17.09 -1.61 32.12
C ASP A 73 -15.98 -1.49 31.07
N LYS A 74 -14.80 -2.06 31.33
CA LYS A 74 -13.69 -2.08 30.36
C LYS A 74 -14.06 -2.88 29.10
N ILE A 75 -14.76 -4.01 29.27
CA ILE A 75 -15.25 -4.82 28.15
C ILE A 75 -16.31 -4.05 27.36
N LEU A 76 -17.24 -3.37 28.05
CA LEU A 76 -18.27 -2.56 27.39
C LEU A 76 -17.67 -1.40 26.60
N GLU A 77 -16.63 -0.75 27.12
CA GLU A 77 -15.90 0.31 26.42
C GLU A 77 -15.22 -0.24 25.15
N GLN A 78 -14.55 -1.40 25.22
CA GLN A 78 -13.97 -2.05 24.04
C GLN A 78 -15.01 -2.43 22.99
N VAL A 79 -16.16 -2.95 23.41
CA VAL A 79 -17.27 -3.30 22.50
C VAL A 79 -17.84 -2.04 21.85
N LYS A 80 -18.05 -0.98 22.63
CA LYS A 80 -18.51 0.31 22.12
C LYS A 80 -17.54 0.86 21.09
N TYR A 81 -16.25 0.94 21.42
CA TYR A 81 -15.20 1.38 20.50
C TYR A 81 -15.20 0.57 19.20
N ARG A 82 -15.29 -0.76 19.29
CA ARG A 82 -15.35 -1.63 18.11
C ARG A 82 -16.60 -1.37 17.26
N SER A 83 -17.75 -1.14 17.90
CA SER A 83 -19.00 -0.83 17.18
C SER A 83 -18.92 0.51 16.46
N GLU A 84 -18.31 1.52 17.07
CA GLU A 84 -18.09 2.84 16.48
C GLU A 84 -17.09 2.75 15.32
N TRP A 85 -16.01 2.00 15.50
CA TRP A 85 -15.02 1.76 14.45
C TRP A 85 -15.62 1.06 13.23
N LEU A 86 -16.48 0.05 13.44
CA LEU A 86 -17.18 -0.62 12.33
C LEU A 86 -18.10 0.34 11.56
N LYS A 87 -18.88 1.16 12.27
CA LYS A 87 -19.72 2.20 11.65
C LYS A 87 -18.88 3.22 10.88
N TYR A 88 -17.75 3.63 11.45
CA TYR A 88 -16.82 4.55 10.79
C TYR A 88 -16.23 3.94 9.51
N GLN A 89 -15.77 2.70 9.58
CA GLN A 89 -15.20 1.99 8.42
C GLN A 89 -16.24 1.80 7.31
N GLU A 90 -17.47 1.44 7.67
CA GLU A 90 -18.59 1.32 6.72
C GLU A 90 -18.93 2.67 6.09
N ALA A 91 -18.96 3.76 6.87
CA ALA A 91 -19.21 5.10 6.36
C ALA A 91 -18.09 5.58 5.42
N GLN A 92 -16.82 5.29 5.73
CA GLN A 92 -15.69 5.58 4.84
C GLN A 92 -15.82 4.82 3.53
N ARG A 93 -16.01 3.51 3.59
CA ARG A 93 -16.20 2.67 2.39
C ARG A 93 -17.36 3.16 1.54
N ARG A 94 -18.50 3.47 2.17
CA ARG A 94 -19.67 3.98 1.44
C ARG A 94 -19.38 5.32 0.76
N LYS A 95 -18.64 6.22 1.42
CA LYS A 95 -18.25 7.50 0.83
C LYS A 95 -17.33 7.31 -0.38
N GLU A 96 -16.35 6.42 -0.28
CA GLU A 96 -15.45 6.06 -1.39
C GLU A 96 -16.23 5.44 -2.57
N GLU A 97 -17.19 4.55 -2.29
CA GLU A 97 -18.07 3.95 -3.31
C GLU A 97 -18.99 5.00 -3.97
N GLU A 98 -19.55 5.94 -3.19
CA GLU A 98 -20.37 7.05 -3.69
C GLU A 98 -19.56 8.02 -4.58
N GLU A 99 -18.30 8.27 -4.23
CA GLU A 99 -17.39 9.12 -5.01
C GLU A 99 -17.01 8.44 -6.33
N LEU A 100 -16.65 7.15 -6.29
CA LEU A 100 -16.35 6.37 -7.49
C LEU A 100 -17.56 6.23 -8.43
N GLU A 101 -18.76 6.05 -7.89
CA GLU A 101 -19.99 6.03 -8.70
C GLU A 101 -20.30 7.44 -9.26
N ARG A 102 -20.04 8.51 -8.51
CA ARG A 102 -20.17 9.88 -9.02
C ARG A 102 -19.20 10.14 -10.16
N GLU A 103 -17.94 9.75 -10.03
CA GLU A 103 -16.94 9.83 -11.09
C GLU A 103 -17.36 9.02 -12.32
N ARG A 104 -17.87 7.81 -12.11
CA ARG A 104 -18.38 6.95 -13.18
C ARG A 104 -19.53 7.60 -13.94
N VAL A 105 -20.49 8.18 -13.22
CA VAL A 105 -21.63 8.89 -13.81
C VAL A 105 -21.15 10.14 -14.55
N ALA A 106 -20.24 10.92 -13.97
CA ALA A 106 -19.66 12.09 -14.61
C ALA A 106 -18.92 11.71 -15.91
N TYR A 107 -18.11 10.64 -15.88
CA TYR A 107 -17.40 10.13 -17.05
C TYR A 107 -18.35 9.68 -18.16
N ALA A 108 -19.47 9.02 -17.80
CA ALA A 108 -20.51 8.62 -18.74
C ALA A 108 -21.33 9.80 -19.30
N GLN A 109 -21.31 10.95 -18.61
CA GLN A 109 -21.98 12.18 -19.04
C GLN A 109 -21.09 13.06 -19.95
N ILE A 110 -19.80 12.74 -20.11
CA ILE A 110 -18.93 13.44 -21.04
C ILE A 110 -19.45 13.21 -22.48
N ASP A 111 -19.74 14.29 -23.19
CA ASP A 111 -20.06 14.24 -24.61
C ASP A 111 -18.78 14.10 -25.43
N TRP A 112 -18.41 12.85 -25.74
CA TRP A 112 -17.25 12.54 -26.56
C TRP A 112 -17.37 12.99 -28.03
N HIS A 113 -18.51 13.52 -28.46
CA HIS A 113 -18.68 14.11 -29.80
C HIS A 113 -18.47 15.63 -29.80
N ASP A 114 -18.37 16.26 -28.63
CA ASP A 114 -18.02 17.67 -28.49
C ASP A 114 -16.51 17.84 -28.35
N PHE A 115 -15.79 17.58 -29.44
CA PHE A 115 -14.35 17.80 -29.51
C PHE A 115 -14.00 18.77 -30.62
N VAL A 116 -13.01 19.62 -30.36
CA VAL A 116 -12.42 20.50 -31.37
C VAL A 116 -11.11 19.88 -31.82
N VAL A 117 -11.07 19.41 -33.06
CA VAL A 117 -9.82 18.95 -33.68
C VAL A 117 -8.94 20.17 -33.94
N VAL A 118 -7.85 20.29 -33.18
CA VAL A 118 -6.87 21.37 -33.34
C VAL A 118 -5.88 21.05 -34.45
N GLU A 119 -5.43 19.79 -34.52
CA GLU A 119 -4.42 19.35 -35.47
C GLU A 119 -4.59 17.86 -35.76
N THR A 120 -4.37 17.47 -37.03
CA THR A 120 -4.33 16.07 -37.45
C THR A 120 -2.89 15.71 -37.79
N VAL A 121 -2.36 14.71 -37.09
CA VAL A 121 -1.01 14.18 -37.36
C VAL A 121 -1.12 13.10 -38.43
N ASP A 122 -0.58 13.38 -39.62
CA ASP A 122 -0.59 12.46 -40.75
C ASP A 122 0.71 11.66 -40.79
N TYR A 123 0.63 10.34 -40.63
CA TYR A 123 1.79 9.46 -40.67
C TYR A 123 2.10 8.98 -42.09
N GLN A 124 3.37 9.04 -42.48
CA GLN A 124 3.84 8.42 -43.73
C GLN A 124 4.12 6.92 -43.54
N GLN A 125 3.84 6.09 -44.54
CA GLN A 125 3.95 4.61 -44.43
C GLN A 125 5.34 4.08 -44.03
N PHE A 126 6.39 4.90 -44.14
CA PHE A 126 7.78 4.57 -43.84
C PHE A 126 8.30 5.28 -42.59
N GLU A 127 7.45 6.00 -41.86
CA GLU A 127 7.82 6.72 -40.66
C GLU A 127 7.80 5.77 -39.45
N VAL A 128 8.97 5.44 -38.93
CA VAL A 128 9.09 4.70 -37.66
C VAL A 128 8.94 5.71 -36.54
N GLY A 129 7.70 5.91 -36.08
CA GLY A 129 7.41 6.86 -35.01
C GLY A 129 8.18 6.50 -33.75
N ASN A 130 9.08 7.40 -33.32
CA ASN A 130 9.80 7.29 -32.06
C ASN A 130 8.88 7.73 -30.91
N PHE A 131 7.82 6.96 -30.69
CA PHE A 131 6.86 7.25 -29.64
C PHE A 131 7.41 6.85 -28.28
N PRO A 132 7.15 7.64 -27.24
CA PRO A 132 7.39 7.19 -25.88
C PRO A 132 6.61 5.89 -25.61
N ALA A 133 7.12 5.06 -24.69
CA ALA A 133 6.44 3.84 -24.29
C ALA A 133 4.97 4.14 -23.92
N PRO A 134 4.02 3.22 -24.23
CA PRO A 134 2.62 3.44 -23.94
C PRO A 134 2.44 3.76 -22.45
N THR A 135 1.78 4.88 -22.17
CA THR A 135 1.54 5.36 -20.80
C THR A 135 0.66 4.37 -20.03
N THR A 136 1.03 4.11 -18.77
CA THR A 136 0.25 3.27 -17.86
C THR A 136 -0.86 4.08 -17.17
N PRO A 137 -1.98 3.47 -16.73
CA PRO A 137 -3.07 4.19 -16.05
C PRO A 137 -2.61 5.08 -14.88
N ASP A 138 -1.57 4.67 -14.17
CA ASP A 138 -0.96 5.42 -13.06
C ASP A 138 -0.22 6.69 -13.54
N GLU A 139 0.45 6.62 -14.69
CA GLU A 139 1.16 7.75 -15.29
C GLU A 139 0.21 8.78 -15.92
N VAL A 140 -0.98 8.35 -16.40
CA VAL A 140 -2.00 9.27 -16.92
C VAL A 140 -2.52 10.19 -15.82
N GLY A 141 -2.82 9.64 -14.63
CA GLY A 141 -3.27 10.42 -13.48
C GLY A 141 -2.22 11.43 -13.00
N ALA A 142 -0.95 11.02 -12.95
CA ALA A 142 0.16 11.90 -12.57
C ALA A 142 0.38 13.06 -13.56
N ARG A 143 0.21 12.81 -14.87
CA ARG A 143 0.35 13.85 -15.89
C ARG A 143 -0.81 14.84 -15.92
N VAL A 144 -2.05 14.39 -15.69
CA VAL A 144 -3.22 15.29 -15.61
C VAL A 144 -3.05 16.27 -14.43
N LEU A 145 -2.60 15.78 -13.27
CA LEU A 145 -2.27 16.62 -12.11
C LEU A 145 -1.06 17.55 -12.35
N MET A 146 -0.04 17.11 -13.10
CA MET A 146 1.07 17.98 -13.50
C MET A 146 0.61 19.07 -14.48
N GLN A 147 -0.26 18.74 -15.42
CA GLN A 147 -0.80 19.68 -16.40
C GLN A 147 -1.64 20.76 -15.71
N GLU A 148 -2.51 20.36 -14.77
CA GLU A 148 -3.31 21.29 -13.94
C GLU A 148 -2.42 22.24 -13.14
N ARG A 149 -1.32 21.73 -12.54
CA ARG A 149 -0.34 22.56 -11.81
C ARG A 149 0.46 23.52 -12.69
N ILE A 150 0.78 23.11 -13.93
CA ILE A 150 1.48 23.96 -14.91
C ILE A 150 0.55 25.08 -15.38
N GLU A 151 -0.75 24.80 -15.56
CA GLU A 151 -1.77 25.78 -15.94
C GLU A 151 -2.09 26.76 -14.80
N GLU A 152 -1.95 26.35 -13.54
CA GLU A 152 -2.00 27.23 -12.36
C GLU A 152 -0.75 28.10 -12.16
N GLY A 153 0.27 27.95 -13.03
CA GLY A 153 1.43 28.84 -13.10
C GLY A 153 2.55 28.57 -12.10
N GLU A 154 2.52 27.43 -11.39
CA GLU A 154 3.65 26.99 -10.57
C GLU A 154 4.74 26.38 -11.45
N THR A 155 5.84 27.11 -11.66
CA THR A 155 7.01 26.60 -12.38
C THR A 155 7.73 25.55 -11.56
N VAL A 156 7.56 24.27 -11.90
CA VAL A 156 8.34 23.17 -11.31
C VAL A 156 9.61 22.97 -12.15
N GLU A 157 10.77 23.31 -11.59
CA GLU A 157 12.06 22.84 -12.12
C GLU A 157 12.05 21.31 -12.08
N MET A 158 11.97 20.68 -13.26
CA MET A 158 12.05 19.23 -13.43
C MET A 158 13.46 18.75 -13.09
N GLN A 159 13.75 18.44 -11.83
CA GLN A 159 14.85 17.53 -11.50
C GLN A 159 14.38 16.10 -11.79
N ILE A 160 14.62 15.67 -13.03
CA ILE A 160 14.60 14.24 -13.39
C ILE A 160 15.85 13.64 -12.76
N GLU A 161 15.76 13.18 -11.50
CA GLU A 161 16.68 12.16 -11.01
C GLU A 161 16.32 10.86 -11.75
N SER A 162 17.13 10.55 -12.76
CA SER A 162 17.19 9.25 -13.41
C SER A 162 17.60 8.23 -12.35
N ASP A 163 16.61 7.60 -11.71
CA ASP A 163 16.85 6.49 -10.77
C ASP A 163 17.29 5.26 -11.57
N GLY A 164 18.60 5.18 -11.79
CA GLY A 164 19.31 3.97 -12.19
C GLY A 164 19.85 3.30 -10.92
N ASP A 165 19.50 2.04 -10.74
CA ASP A 165 19.81 1.18 -9.60
C ASP A 165 21.22 1.35 -8.97
N ASP A 166 21.23 1.11 -7.64
CA ASP A 166 22.30 0.74 -6.72
C ASP A 166 23.04 1.82 -5.88
N ASP A 167 23.09 1.48 -4.58
CA ASP A 167 23.87 2.00 -3.44
C ASP A 167 23.37 3.23 -2.65
N MET A 168 22.86 2.94 -1.45
CA MET A 168 22.77 3.89 -0.33
C MET A 168 24.15 4.10 0.31
N PRO A 169 24.59 5.36 0.49
CA PRO A 169 25.32 5.70 1.71
C PRO A 169 24.82 6.98 2.41
N GLN A 170 24.54 6.79 3.70
CA GLN A 170 24.57 7.70 4.86
C GLN A 170 24.55 9.24 4.63
N ARG A 171 23.47 9.87 5.07
CA ARG A 171 23.39 11.31 5.36
C ARG A 171 24.37 11.69 6.48
N GLN A 172 25.34 12.55 6.17
CA GLN A 172 26.02 13.38 7.16
C GLN A 172 25.27 14.70 7.28
N ASP A 173 24.83 15.01 8.50
CA ASP A 173 24.32 16.33 8.88
C ASP A 173 25.42 17.38 8.70
N ASN A 174 25.08 18.48 8.02
CA ASN A 174 25.74 19.76 8.22
C ASN A 174 24.73 20.89 7.96
N ASP A 175 24.09 21.31 9.05
CA ASP A 175 23.59 22.67 9.21
C ASP A 175 24.73 23.67 8.99
N LYS A 176 24.51 24.67 8.11
CA LYS A 176 24.98 26.05 8.31
C LYS A 176 24.46 27.04 7.26
N ASP A 177 23.70 27.99 7.80
CA ASP A 177 23.66 29.41 7.46
C ASP A 177 23.25 29.85 6.04
N ARG A 178 22.16 30.64 5.99
CA ARG A 178 22.28 32.09 5.72
C ARG A 178 20.98 32.85 6.03
N SER A 179 21.00 33.46 7.22
CA SER A 179 20.55 34.82 7.58
C SER A 179 19.72 35.59 6.53
N ALA A 180 18.42 35.75 6.80
CA ALA A 180 17.60 36.81 6.24
C ALA A 180 18.04 38.17 6.82
N LYS A 181 18.33 39.13 5.94
CA LYS A 181 18.33 40.56 6.26
C LYS A 181 17.04 41.13 5.70
N ASP A 182 16.03 41.27 6.55
CA ASP A 182 14.89 42.14 6.26
C ASP A 182 15.28 43.57 6.62
N ASN A 183 15.31 44.41 5.60
CA ASN A 183 15.31 45.85 5.75
C ASN A 183 14.63 46.43 4.52
N ASN A 184 13.38 46.87 4.64
CA ASN A 184 13.09 48.25 4.32
C ASN A 184 11.76 48.73 4.88
N GLN A 185 11.85 49.92 5.44
CA GLN A 185 10.78 50.87 5.66
C GLN A 185 10.51 51.65 4.38
#